data_AF-A0A6N4WQY4-F1
#
_entry.id   AF-A0A6N4WQY4-F1
#
_cell.length_a   1.000
_cell.length_b   1.000
_cell.length_c   1.000
_cell.angle_alpha   90.00
_cell.angle_beta   90.00
_cell.angle_gamma   90.00
#
_symmetry.space_group_name_H-M   'P 1'
#
loop_
_entity.id
_entity.type
_entity.pdbx_description
1 polymer ?
#
loop_
_entity_poly.entity_id
_entity_poly.type
_entity_poly.pdbx_seq_one_letter_code
_entity_poly.pdbx_strand_id
1 'polypeptide(L)'
;MKNITLKVDDATYRKARIRAAEQGTSVSAMVRDFLNNQPSANDSHENRRTEALEALYTLAESQADYNAKPVTPLKRDEIYDERIR
;
A
#
# COMPACT_ATOMS: atom_id res chain seq x y z
N MET A 1 -27.53 14.28 3.24
CA MET A 1 -26.13 14.75 3.41
C MET A 1 -25.91 15.10 4.87
N LYS A 2 -24.70 14.91 5.41
CA LYS A 2 -24.37 15.29 6.80
C LYS A 2 -23.52 16.56 6.80
N ASN A 3 -23.71 17.42 7.80
CA ASN A 3 -22.97 18.67 7.93
C ASN A 3 -21.83 18.51 8.95
N ILE A 4 -20.68 19.11 8.67
CA ILE A 4 -19.52 19.16 9.57
C ILE A 4 -19.33 20.63 9.99
N THR A 5 -19.23 20.88 11.29
CA THR A 5 -18.92 22.21 11.83
C THR A 5 -17.47 22.23 12.32
N LEU A 6 -16.69 23.18 11.82
CA LEU A 6 -15.27 23.34 12.16
C LEU A 6 -15.07 24.71 12.79
N LYS A 7 -14.26 24.78 13.84
CA LYS A 7 -13.75 26.04 14.38
C LYS A 7 -12.36 26.25 13.81
N VAL A 8 -12.19 27.31 13.02
CA VAL A 8 -10.92 27.73 12.40
C VAL A 8 -10.72 29.21 12.65
N ASP A 9 -9.47 29.66 12.66
CA ASP A 9 -9.18 31.09 12.68
C ASP A 9 -9.61 31.78 11.37
N ASP A 10 -9.85 33.09 11.43
CA ASP A 10 -10.37 33.86 10.30
C ASP A 10 -9.38 33.90 9.11
N ALA A 11 -8.08 33.92 9.40
CA ALA A 11 -7.04 33.92 8.36
C ALA A 11 -7.06 32.62 7.55
N THR A 12 -7.23 31.48 8.22
CA THR A 12 -7.34 30.15 7.63
C THR A 12 -8.64 30.02 6.85
N TYR A 13 -9.77 30.50 7.40
CA TYR A 13 -11.04 30.51 6.68
C TYR A 13 -10.95 31.30 5.37
N ARG A 14 -10.35 32.50 5.41
CA ARG A 14 -10.16 33.35 4.23
C ARG A 14 -9.25 32.71 3.20
N LYS A 15 -8.10 32.16 3.62
CA LYS A 15 -7.17 31.43 2.74
C LYS A 15 -7.85 30.25 2.05
N ALA A 16 -8.60 29.45 2.80
CA ALA A 16 -9.32 28.30 2.26
C ALA A 16 -10.34 28.73 1.17
N ARG A 17 -11.08 29.82 1.41
CA ARG A 17 -12.02 30.35 0.41
C ARG A 17 -11.33 30.87 -0.85
N ILE A 18 -10.24 31.59 -0.72
CA ILE A 18 -9.47 32.10 -1.87
C ILE A 18 -8.99 30.91 -2.71
N ARG A 19 -8.37 29.93 -2.06
CA ARG A 19 -7.83 28.74 -2.73
C ARG A 19 -8.93 27.91 -3.41
N ALA A 20 -10.09 27.78 -2.77
CA ALA A 20 -11.24 27.10 -3.37
C ALA A 20 -11.72 27.82 -4.63
N ALA A 21 -11.82 29.15 -4.59
CA ALA A 21 -12.21 29.95 -5.74
C ALA A 21 -11.21 29.86 -6.90
N GLU A 22 -9.90 29.91 -6.61
CA GLU A 22 -8.83 29.73 -7.60
C GLU A 22 -8.91 28.38 -8.31
N GLN A 23 -9.28 27.33 -7.57
CA GLN A 23 -9.42 25.97 -8.08
C GLN A 23 -10.82 25.68 -8.68
N GLY A 24 -11.72 26.67 -8.73
CA GLY A 24 -13.09 26.49 -9.23
C GLY A 24 -13.93 25.50 -8.41
N THR A 25 -13.59 25.31 -7.13
CA THR A 25 -14.23 24.35 -6.23
C THR A 25 -14.76 25.04 -4.96
N SER A 26 -15.36 24.26 -4.06
CA SER A 26 -15.81 24.75 -2.75
C SER A 26 -14.89 24.24 -1.64
N VAL A 27 -14.81 24.98 -0.53
CA VAL A 27 -14.07 24.53 0.66
C VAL A 27 -14.57 23.17 1.13
N SER A 28 -15.89 22.93 1.10
CA SER A 28 -16.48 21.64 1.48
C SER A 28 -16.09 20.50 0.53
N ALA A 29 -15.91 20.78 -0.76
CA ALA A 29 -15.40 19.81 -1.72
C ALA A 29 -13.91 19.51 -1.46
N MET A 30 -13.08 20.53 -1.24
CA MET A 30 -11.68 20.34 -0.87
C MET A 30 -11.51 19.50 0.40
N VAL A 31 -12.33 19.76 1.42
CA VAL A 31 -12.30 18.99 2.68
C VAL A 31 -12.73 17.55 2.43
N ARG A 32 -13.75 17.32 1.59
CA ARG A 32 -14.18 15.98 1.21
C ARG A 32 -13.05 15.22 0.51
N ASP A 33 -12.43 15.84 -0.48
CA ASP A 33 -11.36 15.21 -1.26
C ASP A 33 -10.15 14.94 -0.39
N PHE A 34 -9.80 15.86 0.50
CA PHE A 34 -8.75 15.67 1.48
C PHE A 34 -9.01 14.46 2.39
N LEU A 35 -10.24 14.33 2.92
CA LEU A 35 -10.62 13.24 3.81
C LEU A 35 -10.72 11.89 3.08
N ASN A 36 -11.14 11.88 1.82
CA ASN A 36 -11.22 10.66 1.01
C ASN A 36 -9.85 10.20 0.50
N ASN A 37 -8.93 11.12 0.28
CA ASN A 37 -7.56 10.82 -0.15
C ASN A 37 -6.62 10.49 1.01
N GLN A 38 -7.09 10.54 2.26
CA GLN A 38 -6.33 9.93 3.35
C GLN A 38 -6.40 8.42 3.18
N PRO A 39 -5.26 7.72 3.04
CA PRO A 39 -5.28 6.26 3.09
C PRO A 39 -5.97 5.89 4.40
N SER A 40 -7.04 5.11 4.31
CA SER A 40 -7.62 4.60 5.54
C SER A 40 -6.53 3.79 6.25
N ALA A 41 -6.53 3.77 7.58
CA ALA A 41 -5.52 3.00 8.31
C ALA A 41 -5.44 1.54 7.80
N ASN A 42 -6.58 0.97 7.39
CA ASN A 42 -6.64 -0.34 6.73
C ASN A 42 -5.98 -0.36 5.34
N ASP A 43 -6.19 0.64 4.49
CA ASP A 43 -5.54 0.72 3.17
C ASP A 43 -4.02 0.84 3.29
N SER A 44 -3.52 1.53 4.32
CA SER A 44 -2.08 1.63 4.54
C SER A 44 -1.46 0.28 4.94
N HIS A 45 -2.21 -0.57 5.65
CA HIS A 45 -1.78 -1.93 5.98
C HIS A 45 -1.86 -2.86 4.76
N GLU A 46 -2.92 -2.77 3.97
CA GLU A 46 -3.09 -3.59 2.76
C GLU A 46 -2.07 -3.22 1.68
N ASN A 47 -1.81 -1.93 1.48
CA ASN A 47 -0.77 -1.45 0.56
C ASN A 47 0.61 -1.94 1.01
N ARG A 48 0.92 -1.84 2.31
CA ARG A 48 2.19 -2.34 2.86
C ARG A 48 2.32 -3.86 2.73
N ARG A 49 1.21 -4.61 2.87
CA ARG A 49 1.17 -6.05 2.64
C ARG A 49 1.43 -6.39 1.17
N THR A 50 0.82 -5.64 0.25
CA THR A 50 0.97 -5.81 -1.19
C THR A 50 2.40 -5.51 -1.62
N GLU A 51 2.97 -4.39 -1.17
CA GLU A 51 4.39 -4.03 -1.39
C GLU A 51 5.34 -5.10 -0.87
N ALA A 52 5.07 -5.67 0.32
CA ALA A 52 5.87 -6.73 0.89
C ALA A 52 5.79 -8.03 0.07
N LEU A 53 4.62 -8.37 -0.47
CA LEU A 53 4.43 -9.51 -1.36
C LEU A 53 5.15 -9.31 -2.70
N GLU A 54 5.02 -8.14 -3.32
CA GLU A 54 5.74 -7.82 -4.56
C GLU A 54 7.26 -7.93 -4.38
N ALA A 55 7.80 -7.40 -3.28
CA ALA A 55 9.23 -7.52 -2.98
C ALA A 55 9.70 -8.98 -2.83
N LEU A 56 8.88 -9.85 -2.22
CA LEU A 56 9.16 -11.28 -2.14
C LEU A 56 9.16 -11.95 -3.52
N TYR A 57 8.19 -11.61 -4.37
CA TYR A 57 8.11 -12.16 -5.73
C TYR A 57 9.30 -11.72 -6.58
N THR A 58 9.69 -10.44 -6.53
CA THR A 58 10.88 -9.94 -7.24
C THR A 58 12.15 -10.68 -6.81
N LEU A 59 12.30 -10.94 -5.50
CA LEU A 59 13.44 -11.70 -4.99
C LEU A 59 13.41 -13.15 -5.49
N ALA A 60 12.25 -13.80 -5.47
CA ALA A 60 12.08 -15.16 -5.98
C ALA A 60 12.38 -15.26 -7.49
N GLU A 61 11.89 -14.32 -8.29
CA GLU A 61 12.19 -14.24 -9.73
C GLU A 61 13.68 -14.06 -9.98
N SER A 62 14.36 -13.18 -9.24
CA SER A 62 15.81 -12.98 -9.38
C SER A 62 16.64 -14.22 -9.00
N GLN A 63 16.11 -15.09 -8.14
CA GLN A 63 16.76 -16.34 -7.73
C GLN A 63 16.37 -17.53 -8.62
N ALA A 64 15.27 -17.44 -9.35
CA ALA A 64 14.79 -18.51 -10.24
C ALA A 64 15.80 -18.82 -11.35
N ASP A 65 16.62 -17.86 -11.77
CA ASP A 65 17.63 -18.05 -12.81
C ASP A 65 18.90 -18.80 -12.34
N TYR A 66 19.13 -18.95 -11.03
CA TYR A 66 20.41 -19.48 -10.52
C TYR A 66 20.44 -21.00 -10.28
N ASN A 67 19.30 -21.69 -10.21
CA ASN A 67 19.27 -23.15 -10.00
C ASN A 67 18.10 -23.84 -10.71
N ALA A 68 17.98 -23.64 -12.02
CA ALA A 68 17.10 -24.44 -12.89
C ALA A 68 17.60 -25.89 -13.06
N LYS A 69 18.08 -26.52 -11.99
CA LYS A 69 18.12 -27.99 -11.95
C LYS A 69 16.65 -28.42 -11.82
N PRO A 70 16.15 -29.32 -12.67
CA PRO A 70 14.82 -29.86 -12.49
C PRO A 70 14.71 -30.37 -11.06
N VAL A 71 13.66 -29.97 -10.35
CA VAL A 71 13.38 -30.44 -9.00
C VAL A 71 12.97 -31.90 -9.12
N THR A 72 13.96 -32.79 -9.19
CA THR A 72 13.72 -34.23 -9.19
C THR A 72 13.26 -34.61 -7.80
N PRO A 73 12.05 -35.18 -7.63
CA PRO A 73 11.65 -35.71 -6.33
C PRO A 73 12.68 -36.74 -5.89
N LEU A 74 13.25 -36.54 -4.70
CA LEU A 74 14.20 -37.48 -4.11
C LEU A 74 13.52 -38.85 -3.98
N LYS A 75 14.22 -39.89 -4.40
CA LYS A 75 13.77 -41.26 -4.18
C LYS A 75 13.92 -41.60 -2.70
N ARG A 76 13.10 -42.55 -2.24
CA ARG A 76 13.08 -43.04 -0.86
C ARG A 76 14.49 -43.31 -0.33
N ASP A 77 15.34 -43.93 -1.14
CA ASP A 77 16.69 -44.34 -0.76
C ASP A 77 17.64 -43.14 -0.56
N GLU A 78 17.51 -42.08 -1.36
CA GLU A 78 18.32 -40.86 -1.23
C GLU A 78 18.05 -40.11 0.08
N ILE A 79 16.80 -40.19 0.57
CA ILE A 79 16.39 -39.62 1.87
C ILE A 79 17.01 -40.38 3.05
N TYR A 80 17.20 -41.70 2.91
CA TYR A 80 17.80 -42.51 3.96
C TYR A 80 19.33 -42.39 3.98
N ASP A 81 19.98 -42.19 2.83
CA ASP A 81 21.43 -42.00 2.74
C ASP A 81 21.92 -40.68 3.36
N GLU A 82 21.18 -39.57 3.19
CA GLU A 82 21.55 -38.27 3.81
C GLU A 82 21.42 -38.26 5.34
N ARG A 83 20.63 -39.17 5.92
CA ARG A 83 20.31 -39.16 7.35
C ARG A 83 21.18 -40.08 8.20
N ILE A 84 22.08 -40.86 7.58
CA ILE A 84 23.04 -41.77 8.24
C ILE A 84 24.49 -41.25 8.10
N ARG A 85 24.68 -39.93 7.97
CA ARG A 85 25.99 -39.28 8.09
C ARG A 85 26.06 -38.35 9.29
#